data_AF-A0A529XIW9-F1
#
_entry.id   AF-A0A529XIW9-F1
#
_cell.length_a   1.000
_cell.length_b   1.000
_cell.length_c   1.000
_cell.angle_alpha   90.00
_cell.angle_beta   90.00
_cell.angle_gamma   90.00
#
_symmetry.space_group_name_H-M   'P 1'
#
loop_
_entity.id
_entity.type
_entity.pdbx_description
1 polymer ?
#
loop_
_entity_poly.entity_id
_entity_poly.type
_entity_poly.pdbx_seq_one_letter_code
_entity_poly.pdbx_strand_id
1 'polypeptide(L)'
;IHRVALNLCYDRLRRRREWTTDELPEVADDAPLPDAMPGDEERRVNQALQRIAPRQREAIVLVYYQELSNIEAADAMQVSVDALESLLARGRRALQAMLIGDDGDD
;
A
#
# COMPACT_ATOMS: atom_id res chain seq x y z
N ILE A 1 -14.67 -20.23 -7.42
CA ILE A 1 -15.76 -19.25 -7.25
C ILE A 1 -15.30 -18.18 -6.24
N HIS A 2 -14.35 -17.31 -6.62
CA HIS A 2 -13.79 -16.25 -5.72
C HIS A 2 -13.70 -14.86 -6.36
N ARG A 3 -13.98 -14.72 -7.67
CA ARG A 3 -13.77 -13.46 -8.41
C ARG A 3 -14.84 -12.41 -8.13
N VAL A 4 -16.09 -12.81 -7.86
CA VAL A 4 -17.21 -11.88 -7.64
C VAL A 4 -17.12 -11.18 -6.28
N ALA A 5 -16.65 -11.87 -5.24
CA ALA A 5 -16.46 -11.27 -3.91
C ALA A 5 -15.27 -10.31 -3.89
N LEU A 6 -14.16 -10.68 -4.54
CA LEU A 6 -13.00 -9.80 -4.70
C LEU A 6 -13.35 -8.56 -5.53
N ASN A 7 -14.03 -8.73 -6.68
CA ASN A 7 -14.49 -7.61 -7.50
C ASN A 7 -15.40 -6.65 -6.72
N LEU A 8 -16.22 -7.15 -5.78
CA LEU A 8 -17.09 -6.30 -4.96
C LEU A 8 -16.30 -5.51 -3.89
N CYS A 9 -15.25 -6.09 -3.31
CA CYS A 9 -14.34 -5.34 -2.44
C CYS A 9 -13.56 -4.28 -3.22
N TYR A 10 -13.10 -4.62 -4.43
CA TYR A 10 -12.44 -3.69 -5.33
C TYR A 10 -13.35 -2.58 -5.82
N ASP A 11 -14.58 -2.87 -6.21
CA ASP A 11 -15.57 -1.85 -6.60
C ASP A 11 -15.86 -0.89 -5.44
N ARG A 12 -15.87 -1.38 -4.20
CA ARG A 12 -16.00 -0.52 -3.01
C ARG A 12 -14.77 0.35 -2.79
N LEU A 13 -13.56 -0.20 -2.96
CA LEU A 13 -12.32 0.57 -2.83
C LEU A 13 -12.19 1.61 -3.95
N ARG A 14 -12.56 1.24 -5.18
CA ARG A 14 -12.62 2.12 -6.34
C ARG A 14 -13.62 3.25 -6.12
N ARG A 15 -14.84 2.96 -5.65
CA ARG A 15 -15.83 3.99 -5.31
C ARG A 15 -15.34 4.92 -4.19
N ARG A 16 -14.66 4.38 -3.17
CA ARG A 16 -14.01 5.19 -2.13
C ARG A 16 -12.96 6.12 -2.74
N ARG A 17 -12.12 5.63 -3.65
CA ARG A 17 -11.10 6.44 -4.35
C ARG A 17 -11.70 7.47 -5.30
N GLU A 18 -12.78 7.14 -6.01
CA GLU A 18 -13.50 8.06 -6.89
C GLU A 18 -14.12 9.21 -6.09
N TRP A 19 -14.64 8.97 -4.87
CA TRP A 19 -15.05 10.04 -3.95
C TRP A 19 -13.88 10.87 -3.40
N THR A 20 -12.68 10.29 -3.27
CA THR A 20 -11.46 10.99 -2.84
C THR A 20 -10.78 11.76 -4.00
N THR A 21 -11.15 11.52 -5.25
CA THR A 21 -10.47 12.11 -6.43
C THR A 21 -11.05 13.48 -6.83
N ASP A 22 -12.22 13.89 -6.32
CA ASP A 22 -12.85 15.18 -6.66
C ASP A 22 -12.31 16.37 -5.82
N GLU A 23 -11.72 16.09 -4.67
CA GLU A 23 -10.93 17.05 -3.89
C GLU A 23 -9.80 16.26 -3.26
N LEU A 24 -8.54 16.53 -3.59
CA LEU A 24 -7.37 16.01 -2.87
C LEU A 24 -7.57 16.20 -1.36
N PRO A 25 -7.69 15.13 -0.55
CA PRO A 25 -7.34 15.24 0.84
C PRO A 25 -5.97 14.56 0.96
N GLU A 26 -4.97 15.32 1.35
CA GLU A 26 -3.81 14.77 2.04
C GLU A 26 -4.29 14.15 3.36
N VAL A 27 -4.96 13.01 3.30
CA VAL A 27 -5.31 12.24 4.47
C VAL A 27 -4.95 10.80 4.14
N ALA A 28 -3.75 10.43 4.58
CA ALA A 28 -3.46 9.04 4.87
C ALA A 28 -4.58 8.58 5.81
N ASP A 29 -5.46 7.72 5.32
CA ASP A 29 -6.48 7.08 6.13
C ASP A 29 -5.72 6.20 7.14
N ASP A 30 -5.41 6.77 8.30
CA ASP A 30 -4.89 6.11 9.50
C ASP A 30 -5.99 5.23 10.11
N ALA A 31 -6.49 4.27 9.34
CA ALA A 31 -7.29 3.20 9.89
C ALA A 31 -6.33 2.18 10.51
N PRO A 32 -6.24 2.06 11.84
CA PRO A 32 -5.47 0.99 12.45
C PRO A 32 -6.12 -0.34 12.05
N LEU A 33 -5.34 -1.29 11.55
CA LEU A 33 -5.81 -2.66 11.41
C LEU A 33 -6.27 -3.16 12.80
N PRO A 34 -7.44 -3.83 12.91
CA PRO A 34 -7.96 -4.25 14.21
C PRO A 34 -7.17 -5.45 14.76
N ASP A 35 -6.87 -5.35 16.06
CA ASP A 35 -6.44 -6.40 16.99
C ASP A 35 -5.10 -7.11 16.76
N ALA A 36 -4.02 -6.35 16.95
CA ALA A 36 -2.83 -6.82 17.67
C ALA A 36 -2.13 -5.59 18.26
N MET A 37 -1.70 -5.63 19.53
CA MET A 37 -0.68 -4.69 19.97
C MET A 37 0.57 -4.99 19.15
N PRO A 38 1.00 -4.12 18.22
CA PRO A 38 2.10 -4.47 17.33
C PRO A 38 3.38 -4.53 18.17
N GLY A 39 4.21 -5.54 17.92
CA GLY A 39 5.57 -5.54 18.46
C GLY A 39 6.37 -4.34 17.96
N ASP A 40 7.52 -4.05 18.57
CA ASP A 40 8.36 -2.91 18.19
C ASP A 40 8.74 -2.93 16.70
N GLU A 41 8.97 -4.12 16.14
CA GLU A 41 9.24 -4.36 14.71
C GLU A 41 8.07 -3.93 13.81
N GLU A 42 6.84 -4.33 14.12
CA GLU A 42 5.65 -3.98 13.33
C GLU A 42 5.35 -2.49 13.39
N ARG A 43 5.62 -1.85 14.53
CA ARG A 43 5.55 -0.40 14.66
C ARG A 43 6.56 0.30 13.76
N ARG A 44 7.82 -0.15 13.73
CA ARG A 44 8.87 0.40 12.85
C ARG A 44 8.48 0.28 11.38
N VAL A 45 7.99 -0.89 10.96
CA VAL A 45 7.56 -1.13 9.58
C VAL A 45 6.37 -0.24 9.20
N ASN A 46 5.36 -0.09 10.07
CA ASN A 46 4.22 0.80 9.80
C ASN A 46 4.65 2.26 9.65
N GLN A 47 5.54 2.75 10.53
CA GLN A 47 6.08 4.11 10.42
C GLN A 47 6.89 4.30 9.13
N ALA A 48 7.71 3.31 8.75
CA ALA A 48 8.46 3.34 7.49
C ALA A 48 7.51 3.37 6.28
N LEU A 49 6.44 2.57 6.27
CA LEU A 49 5.42 2.59 5.22
C LEU A 49 4.75 3.97 5.08
N GLN A 50 4.43 4.64 6.19
CA GLN A 50 3.83 5.98 6.17
C GLN A 50 4.75 7.03 5.52
N ARG A 51 6.07 6.87 5.64
CA ARG A 51 7.08 7.77 5.03
C ARG A 51 7.31 7.54 3.53
N ILE A 52 6.84 6.43 2.97
CA ILE A 52 6.94 6.15 1.52
C ILE A 52 5.97 7.01 0.73
N ALA A 53 6.35 7.37 -0.50
CA ALA A 53 5.47 8.07 -1.43
C ALA A 53 4.12 7.33 -1.61
N PRO A 54 2.96 8.03 -1.58
CA PRO A 54 1.64 7.39 -1.51
C PRO A 54 1.40 6.29 -2.55
N ARG A 55 1.78 6.51 -3.81
CA ARG A 55 1.60 5.51 -4.88
C ARG A 55 2.50 4.28 -4.73
N GLN A 56 3.67 4.41 -4.14
CA GLN A 56 4.55 3.26 -3.88
C GLN A 56 4.02 2.44 -2.70
N ARG A 57 3.53 3.11 -1.65
CA ARG A 57 2.84 2.46 -0.53
C ARG A 57 1.59 1.73 -1.01
N GLU A 58 0.75 2.37 -1.82
CA GLU A 58 -0.46 1.77 -2.39
C GLU A 58 -0.13 0.47 -3.14
N ALA A 59 0.88 0.49 -4.02
CA ALA A 59 1.33 -0.71 -4.73
C ALA A 59 1.76 -1.84 -3.77
N ILE A 60 2.53 -1.51 -2.72
CA ILE A 60 2.98 -2.49 -1.72
C ILE A 60 1.78 -3.08 -0.96
N VAL A 61 0.84 -2.25 -0.51
CA VAL A 61 -0.34 -2.71 0.23
C VAL A 61 -1.19 -3.64 -0.63
N LEU A 62 -1.45 -3.26 -1.87
CA LEU A 62 -2.27 -4.09 -2.77
C LEU A 62 -1.62 -5.47 -3.02
N VAL A 63 -0.32 -5.52 -3.29
CA VAL A 63 0.33 -6.80 -3.63
C VAL A 63 0.64 -7.65 -2.40
N TYR A 64 1.16 -7.05 -1.32
CA TYR A 64 1.69 -7.82 -0.18
C TYR A 64 0.70 -7.98 0.98
N TYR A 65 -0.20 -7.02 1.19
CA TYR A 65 -1.17 -7.08 2.30
C TYR A 65 -2.55 -7.57 1.83
N GLN A 66 -2.94 -7.21 0.62
CA GLN A 66 -4.21 -7.64 0.02
C GLN A 66 -4.03 -8.86 -0.91
N GLU A 67 -2.78 -9.35 -1.05
CA GLU A 67 -2.41 -10.54 -1.83
C GLU A 67 -2.87 -10.50 -3.30
N LEU A 68 -2.96 -9.31 -3.88
CA LEU A 68 -3.43 -9.10 -5.24
C LEU A 68 -2.33 -9.44 -6.24
N SER A 69 -2.70 -10.03 -7.38
CA SER A 69 -1.72 -10.22 -8.45
C SER A 69 -1.26 -8.87 -9.02
N ASN A 70 -0.06 -8.82 -9.62
CA ASN A 70 0.45 -7.62 -10.26
C ASN A 70 -0.52 -7.06 -11.32
N ILE A 71 -1.25 -7.92 -12.02
CA ILE A 71 -2.23 -7.51 -13.03
C ILE A 71 -3.43 -6.83 -12.37
N GLU A 72 -3.99 -7.43 -11.32
CA GLU A 72 -5.14 -6.88 -10.60
C GLU A 72 -4.79 -5.58 -9.86
N ALA A 73 -3.61 -5.52 -9.24
CA ALA A 73 -3.12 -4.30 -8.60
C ALA A 73 -2.86 -3.18 -9.60
N ALA A 74 -2.30 -3.50 -10.78
CA ALA A 74 -2.07 -2.51 -11.84
C ALA A 74 -3.39 -1.95 -12.39
N ASP A 75 -4.39 -2.81 -12.60
CA ASP A 75 -5.74 -2.42 -13.02
C ASP A 75 -6.42 -1.53 -11.97
N ALA A 76 -6.38 -1.93 -10.70
CA ALA A 76 -6.91 -1.12 -9.59
C ALA A 76 -6.23 0.25 -9.46
N MET A 77 -4.91 0.31 -9.72
CA MET A 77 -4.14 1.54 -9.73
C MET A 77 -4.28 2.35 -11.02
N GLN A 78 -4.91 1.81 -12.06
CA GLN A 78 -5.02 2.39 -13.40
C GLN A 78 -3.64 2.72 -14.01
N VAL A 79 -2.69 1.80 -13.89
CA VAL A 79 -1.34 1.90 -14.45
C VAL A 79 -0.99 0.63 -15.25
N SER A 80 0.10 0.65 -16.03
CA SER A 80 0.62 -0.59 -16.63
C SER A 80 1.26 -1.50 -15.58
N VAL A 81 1.34 -2.79 -15.86
CA VAL A 81 2.04 -3.76 -15.00
C VAL A 81 3.51 -3.34 -14.80
N ASP A 82 4.20 -2.91 -15.85
CA ASP A 82 5.58 -2.40 -15.76
C ASP A 82 5.71 -1.17 -14.85
N ALA A 83 4.71 -0.28 -14.87
CA ALA A 83 4.67 0.89 -13.99
C ALA A 83 4.42 0.48 -12.53
N LEU A 84 3.55 -0.51 -12.29
CA LEU A 84 3.36 -1.11 -10.97
C LEU A 84 4.67 -1.73 -10.47
N GLU A 85 5.35 -2.53 -11.29
CA GLU A 85 6.64 -3.14 -10.93
C GLU A 85 7.70 -2.09 -10.59
N SER A 86 7.72 -0.99 -11.35
CA SER A 86 8.57 0.17 -11.07
C SER A 86 8.22 0.89 -9.76
N LEU A 87 6.94 0.94 -9.38
CA LEU A 87 6.49 1.48 -8.09
C LEU A 87 6.91 0.55 -6.94
N LEU A 88 6.65 -0.74 -7.07
CA LEU A 88 7.05 -1.76 -6.09
C LEU A 88 8.57 -1.76 -5.87
N ALA A 89 9.35 -1.73 -6.95
CA ALA A 89 10.81 -1.72 -6.87
C ALA A 89 11.37 -0.47 -6.18
N ARG A 90 10.72 0.69 -6.34
CA ARG A 90 11.11 1.93 -5.65
C ARG A 90 10.66 1.92 -4.19
N GLY A 91 9.43 1.49 -3.92
CA GLY A 91 8.90 1.39 -2.57
C GLY A 91 9.70 0.43 -1.69
N ARG A 92 10.10 -0.74 -2.22
CA ARG A 92 10.98 -1.69 -1.50
C ARG A 92 12.34 -1.09 -1.18
N ARG A 93 12.95 -0.34 -2.12
CA ARG A 93 14.22 0.34 -1.86
C ARG A 93 14.08 1.42 -0.79
N ALA A 94 12.97 2.17 -0.80
CA ALA A 94 12.68 3.16 0.24
C ALA A 94 12.51 2.52 1.63
N LEU A 95 11.76 1.41 1.72
CA LEU A 95 11.65 0.62 2.95
C LEU A 95 13.00 0.13 3.43
N GLN A 96 13.78 -0.46 2.54
CA GLN A 96 15.11 -0.98 2.87
C GLN A 96 16.01 0.13 3.39
N ALA A 97 16.02 1.30 2.77
CA ALA A 97 16.84 2.43 3.20
C ALA A 97 16.43 2.95 4.59
N MET A 98 15.14 2.98 4.91
CA MET A 98 14.64 3.43 6.21
C MET A 98 14.91 2.40 7.32
N LEU A 99 14.71 1.11 7.03
CA LEU A 99 14.89 0.05 8.03
C LEU A 99 16.37 -0.21 8.32
N ILE A 100 17.23 -0.26 7.28
CA ILE A 100 18.68 -0.44 7.46
C ILE A 100 19.33 0.85 8.02
N GLY A 101 18.80 2.02 7.68
CA GLY A 101 19.27 3.31 8.23
C GLY A 101 18.96 3.45 9.72
N ASP A 102 17.80 2.98 10.18
CA ASP A 102 17.43 2.97 11.61
C ASP A 102 18.23 1.93 12.43
N ASP A 103 18.78 0.88 11.82
CA ASP A 103 19.58 -0.14 12.52
C ASP A 103 21.02 0.32 12.83
N GLY A 104 21.45 1.50 12.34
CA GLY A 104 22.84 1.98 12.43
C GLY A 104 23.08 3.18 13.35
N ASP A 105 22.05 3.67 14.05
CA ASP A 105 22.09 4.92 14.84
C ASP A 105 21.88 4.71 16.36
N ASP A 106 22.26 3.52 16.88
CA ASP A 106 22.35 3.21 18.33
C ASP A 106 23.80 2.98 18.78
#